data_AF-A0A970FG64-F1
#
_entry.id   AF-A0A970FG64-F1
#
_cell.length_a   1.000
_cell.length_b   1.000
_cell.length_c   1.000
_cell.angle_alpha   90.00
_cell.angle_beta   90.00
_cell.angle_gamma   90.00
#
_symmetry.space_group_name_H-M   'P 1'
#
loop_
_entity.id
_entity.type
_entity.pdbx_description
1 polymer ?
#
loop_
_entity_poly.entity_id
_entity_poly.type
_entity_poly.pdbx_seq_one_letter_code
_entity_poly.pdbx_strand_id
1 'polypeptide(L)'
;MESVSTVDEGSPLVLDTNEPQAGREKRGVELNFTIRIDDENQAGRAALLLASTTTNEAEITFKKELASLGWKSVATEVGGLAGVLPQKITGALVGASLNAGVVEKKRNEMHALMHAALEALEGFLSVGMLEASVGAKIAIVRNSRWISVAVMGDTAYHAVAHHERCGLGVMHI
;
A
#
# COMPACT_ATOMS: atom_id res chain seq x y z
N MET A 1 31.76 60.84 33.25
CA MET A 1 31.31 60.90 31.85
C MET A 1 31.06 59.46 31.45
N GLU A 2 29.79 59.09 31.46
CA GLU A 2 29.27 57.76 31.12
C GLU A 2 29.23 57.55 29.60
N SER A 3 29.35 56.28 29.20
CA SER A 3 28.66 55.64 28.05
C SER A 3 29.11 54.17 28.03
N VAL A 4 28.41 53.18 28.61
CA VAL A 4 27.15 52.52 28.21
C VAL A 4 27.20 51.88 26.80
N SER A 5 27.33 50.55 26.84
CA SER A 5 26.83 49.45 25.98
C SER A 5 26.76 49.59 24.46
N THR A 6 27.29 48.56 23.78
CA THR A 6 26.48 47.71 22.89
C THR A 6 26.99 46.26 22.97
N VAL A 7 26.08 45.36 23.37
CA VAL A 7 26.14 43.93 23.10
C VAL A 7 25.50 43.79 21.73
N ASP A 8 26.20 43.23 20.73
CA ASP A 8 25.59 42.95 19.43
C ASP A 8 25.66 41.45 19.11
N GLU A 9 24.58 41.05 18.45
CA GLU A 9 23.95 39.77 18.45
C GLU A 9 24.64 38.75 17.53
N GLY A 10 24.61 37.48 17.96
CA GLY A 10 24.36 36.32 17.10
C GLY A 10 24.97 36.35 15.69
N SER A 11 26.25 35.98 15.56
CA SER A 11 26.72 35.42 14.29
C SER A 11 25.88 34.17 13.97
N PRO A 12 25.35 34.02 12.74
CA PRO A 12 24.57 32.85 12.40
C PRO A 12 25.46 31.61 12.52
N LEU A 13 25.00 30.63 13.31
CA LEU A 13 25.49 29.26 13.24
C LEU A 13 25.31 28.79 11.80
N VAL A 14 26.37 28.88 11.01
CA VAL A 14 26.48 28.22 9.72
C VAL A 14 26.47 26.73 10.04
N LEU A 15 25.29 26.12 9.95
CA LEU A 15 25.15 24.67 9.91
C LEU A 15 25.88 24.20 8.66
N ASP A 16 27.09 23.71 8.85
CA ASP A 16 27.89 23.08 7.82
C ASP A 16 27.20 21.75 7.46
N THR A 17 26.25 21.78 6.52
CA THR A 17 25.44 20.62 6.12
C THR A 17 26.18 19.69 5.16
N ASN A 18 27.47 19.46 5.39
CA ASN A 18 28.27 18.55 4.58
C ASN A 18 28.99 17.52 5.47
N GLU A 19 28.21 16.82 6.28
CA GLU A 19 28.58 15.46 6.66
C GLU A 19 28.15 14.51 5.53
N PRO A 20 29.08 13.77 4.90
CA PRO A 20 28.69 12.66 4.07
C PRO A 20 27.96 11.65 4.97
N GLN A 21 26.68 11.39 4.69
CA GLN A 21 25.93 10.29 5.32
C GLN A 21 26.52 8.95 4.88
N ALA A 22 27.70 8.64 5.42
CA ALA A 22 28.36 7.37 5.27
C ALA A 22 27.56 6.33 6.07
N GLY A 23 26.92 5.42 5.34
CA GLY A 23 26.66 4.06 5.79
C GLY A 23 25.76 3.92 7.01
N ARG A 24 24.50 4.37 6.92
CA ARG A 24 23.46 3.74 7.75
C ARG A 24 23.13 2.40 7.09
N GLU A 25 23.85 1.33 7.45
CA GLU A 25 23.47 -0.03 7.08
C GLU A 25 21.99 -0.21 7.41
N LYS A 26 21.17 -0.48 6.37
CA LYS A 26 19.77 -0.86 6.55
C LYS A 26 19.76 -2.17 7.35
N ARG A 27 19.60 -2.08 8.68
CA ARG A 27 19.34 -3.24 9.53
C ARG A 27 17.91 -3.71 9.26
N GLY A 28 17.73 -4.42 8.16
CA GLY A 28 16.53 -5.20 7.86
C GLY A 28 16.63 -6.58 8.49
N VAL A 29 15.48 -7.21 8.70
CA VAL A 29 15.38 -8.64 9.03
C VAL A 29 14.64 -9.31 7.88
N GLU A 30 15.20 -10.41 7.39
CA GLU A 30 14.51 -11.31 6.47
C GLU A 30 13.79 -12.38 7.30
N LEU A 31 12.47 -12.47 7.14
CA LEU A 31 11.65 -13.42 7.87
C LEU A 31 11.33 -14.63 6.98
N ASN A 32 11.78 -15.80 7.41
CA ASN A 32 11.47 -17.08 6.76
C ASN A 32 10.48 -17.85 7.64
N PHE A 33 9.19 -17.72 7.35
CA PHE A 33 8.13 -18.47 8.02
C PHE A 33 7.20 -19.13 6.99
N THR A 34 6.54 -20.21 7.40
CA THR A 34 5.57 -20.91 6.55
C THR A 34 4.16 -20.47 6.91
N ILE A 35 3.43 -19.91 5.95
CA ILE A 35 1.97 -19.70 6.04
C ILE A 35 1.31 -20.70 5.12
N ARG A 36 0.33 -21.44 5.64
CA ARG A 36 -0.50 -22.35 4.85
C ARG A 36 -1.76 -21.64 4.38
N ILE A 37 -2.04 -21.76 3.08
CA ILE A 37 -3.28 -21.33 2.42
C ILE A 37 -3.86 -22.57 1.73
N ASP A 38 -4.90 -23.14 2.32
CA ASP A 38 -5.52 -24.41 1.94
C ASP A 38 -7.06 -24.38 1.95
N ASP A 39 -7.66 -23.25 2.33
CA ASP A 39 -9.11 -23.06 2.40
C ASP A 39 -9.56 -21.82 1.60
N GLU A 40 -10.66 -21.92 0.86
CA GLU A 40 -11.19 -20.81 0.04
C GLU A 40 -11.52 -19.55 0.85
N ASN A 41 -11.86 -19.67 2.13
CA ASN A 41 -12.13 -18.53 3.01
C ASN A 41 -10.87 -17.72 3.36
N GLN A 42 -9.68 -18.20 2.96
CA GLN A 42 -8.40 -17.52 3.18
C GLN A 42 -8.00 -16.58 2.04
N ALA A 43 -8.90 -16.30 1.08
CA ALA A 43 -8.66 -15.32 0.01
C ALA A 43 -8.18 -13.95 0.54
N GLY A 44 -8.73 -13.50 1.67
CA GLY A 44 -8.31 -12.24 2.31
C GLY A 44 -6.87 -12.29 2.83
N ARG A 45 -6.45 -13.42 3.40
CA ARG A 45 -5.06 -13.63 3.83
C ARG A 45 -4.10 -13.64 2.63
N ALA A 46 -4.50 -14.30 1.54
CA ALA A 46 -3.71 -14.30 0.31
C ALA A 46 -3.56 -12.88 -0.25
N ALA A 47 -4.63 -12.08 -0.28
CA ALA A 47 -4.55 -10.70 -0.73
C ALA A 47 -3.61 -9.86 0.14
N LEU A 48 -3.70 -9.95 1.47
CA LEU A 48 -2.81 -9.22 2.38
C LEU A 48 -1.34 -9.59 2.19
N LEU A 49 -1.03 -10.88 2.09
CA LEU A 49 0.34 -11.35 1.87
C LEU A 49 0.89 -10.88 0.52
N LEU A 50 0.04 -10.90 -0.52
CA LEU A 50 0.43 -10.42 -1.84
C LEU A 50 0.70 -8.91 -1.83
N ALA A 51 -0.14 -8.12 -1.16
CA ALA A 51 0.08 -6.68 -0.96
C ALA A 51 1.32 -6.38 -0.12
N SER A 52 1.74 -7.30 0.76
CA SER A 52 2.92 -7.16 1.63
C SER A 52 4.24 -7.55 0.95
N THR A 53 4.19 -8.05 -0.29
CA THR A 53 5.42 -8.41 -1.03
C THR A 53 6.24 -7.16 -1.37
N THR A 54 7.54 -7.20 -1.07
CA THR A 54 8.46 -6.06 -1.26
C THR A 54 9.36 -6.21 -2.50
N THR A 55 9.35 -7.37 -3.14
CA THR A 55 10.12 -7.64 -4.37
C THR A 55 9.22 -8.21 -5.45
N ASN A 56 9.59 -7.96 -6.71
CA ASN A 56 8.85 -8.47 -7.86
C ASN A 56 8.95 -10.01 -7.95
N GLU A 57 10.10 -10.57 -7.56
CA GLU A 57 10.33 -12.01 -7.51
C GLU A 57 9.39 -12.70 -6.51
N ALA A 58 9.23 -12.14 -5.31
CA ALA A 58 8.31 -12.67 -4.30
C ALA A 58 6.86 -12.56 -4.77
N GLU A 59 6.48 -11.43 -5.38
CA GLU A 59 5.15 -11.22 -5.93
C GLU A 59 4.82 -12.23 -7.06
N ILE A 60 5.73 -12.42 -8.02
CA ILE A 60 5.56 -13.37 -9.12
C ILE A 60 5.47 -14.80 -8.58
N THR A 61 6.33 -15.17 -7.64
CA THR A 61 6.34 -16.50 -7.03
C THR A 61 5.01 -16.77 -6.34
N PHE A 62 4.54 -15.84 -5.51
CA PHE A 62 3.29 -16.03 -4.78
C PHE A 62 2.07 -16.06 -5.71
N LYS A 63 2.02 -15.22 -6.76
CA LYS A 63 0.96 -15.31 -7.79
C LYS A 63 0.93 -16.67 -8.49
N LYS A 64 2.09 -17.29 -8.75
CA LYS A 64 2.17 -18.64 -9.34
C LYS A 64 1.66 -19.71 -8.38
N GLU A 65 1.97 -19.62 -7.09
CA GLU A 65 1.45 -20.53 -6.07
C GLU A 65 -0.08 -20.44 -5.98
N LEU A 66 -0.65 -19.23 -5.94
CA LEU A 66 -2.10 -19.03 -5.98
C LEU A 66 -2.72 -19.59 -7.27
N ALA A 67 -2.08 -19.39 -8.43
CA ALA A 67 -2.54 -19.95 -9.69
C ALA A 67 -2.54 -21.48 -9.70
N SER A 68 -1.60 -22.12 -8.99
CA SER A 68 -1.57 -23.59 -8.83
C SER A 68 -2.75 -24.14 -8.03
N LEU A 69 -3.39 -23.30 -7.19
CA LEU A 69 -4.64 -23.58 -6.49
C LEU A 69 -5.89 -23.28 -7.35
N GLY A 70 -5.71 -22.83 -8.59
CA GLY A 70 -6.79 -22.35 -9.45
C GLY A 70 -7.30 -20.95 -9.09
N TRP A 71 -6.57 -20.20 -8.24
CA TRP A 71 -6.95 -18.85 -7.84
C TRP A 71 -6.37 -17.84 -8.82
N LYS A 72 -7.10 -16.76 -9.07
CA LYS A 72 -6.66 -15.65 -9.92
C LYS A 72 -6.17 -14.52 -9.03
N SER A 73 -5.09 -13.86 -9.43
CA SER A 73 -4.54 -12.76 -8.65
C SER A 73 -3.87 -11.69 -9.51
N VAL A 74 -3.86 -10.46 -9.00
CA VAL A 74 -3.12 -9.33 -9.57
C VAL A 74 -2.65 -8.43 -8.43
N ALA A 75 -1.51 -7.77 -8.62
CA ALA A 75 -1.08 -6.66 -7.80
C ALA A 75 -0.77 -5.46 -8.69
N THR A 76 -1.04 -4.26 -8.19
CA THR A 76 -0.74 -3.00 -8.86
C THR A 76 -0.35 -1.96 -7.81
N GLU A 77 0.50 -1.03 -8.20
CA GLU A 77 0.89 0.08 -7.34
C GLU A 77 0.17 1.36 -7.77
N VAL A 78 -0.14 2.20 -6.80
CA VAL A 78 -0.83 3.47 -6.97
C VAL A 78 -0.17 4.51 -6.09
N GLY A 79 -0.11 5.74 -6.58
CA GLY A 79 0.38 6.84 -5.78
C GLY A 79 -0.17 8.18 -6.24
N GLY A 80 -0.12 9.16 -5.34
CA GLY A 80 -0.53 10.53 -5.63
C GLY A 80 -1.04 11.27 -4.41
N LEU A 81 -1.55 12.48 -4.67
CA LEU A 81 -2.09 13.33 -3.62
C LEU A 81 -3.46 12.85 -3.16
N ALA A 82 -3.74 12.92 -1.86
CA ALA A 82 -4.95 12.34 -1.26
C ALA A 82 -6.26 12.83 -1.93
N GLY A 83 -6.35 14.10 -2.32
CA GLY A 83 -7.54 14.65 -2.98
C GLY A 83 -7.87 14.06 -4.36
N VAL A 84 -6.89 13.47 -5.05
CA VAL A 84 -7.05 12.88 -6.40
C VAL A 84 -7.05 11.34 -6.35
N LEU A 85 -6.68 10.80 -5.19
CA LEU A 85 -6.33 9.39 -5.05
C LEU A 85 -7.53 8.43 -5.15
N PRO A 86 -8.72 8.69 -4.55
CA PRO A 86 -9.83 7.72 -4.58
C PRO A 86 -10.24 7.33 -6.01
N GLN A 87 -10.30 8.31 -6.91
CA GLN A 87 -10.67 8.10 -8.32
C GLN A 87 -9.57 7.33 -9.08
N LYS A 88 -8.29 7.69 -8.86
CA LYS A 88 -7.14 7.00 -9.46
C LYS A 88 -7.04 5.55 -9.01
N ILE A 89 -7.24 5.30 -7.71
CA ILE A 89 -7.23 3.95 -7.15
C ILE A 89 -8.31 3.11 -7.81
N THR A 90 -9.55 3.62 -7.88
CA THR A 90 -10.67 2.89 -8.48
C THR A 90 -10.36 2.50 -9.93
N GLY A 91 -9.83 3.45 -10.73
CA GLY A 91 -9.44 3.18 -12.12
C GLY A 91 -8.33 2.13 -12.26
N ALA A 92 -7.26 2.26 -11.46
CA ALA A 92 -6.15 1.31 -11.45
C ALA A 92 -6.60 -0.10 -11.03
N LEU A 93 -7.40 -0.19 -9.96
CA LEU A 93 -7.96 -1.43 -9.44
C LEU A 93 -8.83 -2.15 -10.47
N VAL A 94 -9.77 -1.44 -11.10
CA VAL A 94 -10.65 -2.03 -12.12
C VAL A 94 -9.85 -2.43 -13.36
N GLY A 95 -8.95 -1.57 -13.82
CA GLY A 95 -8.10 -1.84 -14.98
C GLY A 95 -7.21 -3.07 -14.76
N ALA A 96 -6.51 -3.15 -13.63
CA ALA A 96 -5.67 -4.29 -13.28
C ALA A 96 -6.49 -5.59 -13.17
N SER A 97 -7.66 -5.54 -12.54
CA SER A 97 -8.52 -6.73 -12.36
C SER A 97 -9.01 -7.30 -13.68
N LEU A 98 -9.42 -6.43 -14.62
CA LEU A 98 -9.89 -6.83 -15.94
C LEU A 98 -8.72 -7.34 -16.81
N ASN A 99 -7.60 -6.62 -16.82
CA ASN A 99 -6.43 -6.98 -17.64
C ASN A 99 -5.81 -8.32 -17.22
N ALA A 100 -5.79 -8.61 -15.92
CA ALA A 100 -5.32 -9.88 -15.38
C ALA A 100 -6.38 -11.00 -15.44
N GLY A 101 -7.61 -10.70 -15.88
CA GLY A 101 -8.71 -11.66 -15.93
C GLY A 101 -9.18 -12.16 -14.56
N VAL A 102 -8.86 -11.43 -13.47
CA VAL A 102 -9.34 -11.70 -12.12
C VAL A 102 -10.85 -11.57 -12.07
N VAL A 103 -11.40 -10.55 -12.74
CA VAL A 103 -12.84 -10.42 -12.99
C VAL A 103 -13.13 -10.24 -14.46
N GLU A 104 -14.35 -10.57 -14.85
CA GLU A 104 -14.95 -10.21 -16.13
C GLU A 104 -15.88 -9.00 -15.97
N LYS A 105 -16.21 -8.34 -17.08
CA LYS A 105 -17.14 -7.19 -17.11
C LYS A 105 -18.61 -7.65 -16.98
N LYS A 106 -18.89 -8.48 -15.97
CA LYS A 106 -20.22 -8.97 -15.57
C LYS A 106 -20.70 -8.19 -14.35
N ARG A 107 -22.00 -7.94 -14.25
CA ARG A 107 -22.58 -7.11 -13.19
C ARG A 107 -22.26 -7.64 -11.78
N ASN A 108 -22.37 -8.95 -11.56
CA ASN A 108 -22.08 -9.58 -10.26
C ASN A 108 -20.60 -9.49 -9.89
N GLU A 109 -19.69 -9.79 -10.82
CA GLU A 109 -18.25 -9.76 -10.56
C GLU A 109 -17.75 -8.34 -10.30
N MET A 110 -18.22 -7.37 -11.09
CA MET A 110 -17.90 -5.96 -10.88
C MET A 110 -18.48 -5.44 -9.56
N HIS A 111 -19.71 -5.85 -9.20
CA HIS A 111 -20.30 -5.47 -7.92
C HIS A 111 -19.48 -6.03 -6.74
N ALA A 112 -19.12 -7.31 -6.78
CA ALA A 112 -18.30 -7.94 -5.74
C ALA A 112 -16.93 -7.25 -5.59
N LEU A 113 -16.25 -6.99 -6.72
CA LEU A 113 -14.99 -6.26 -6.73
C LEU A 113 -15.12 -4.86 -6.12
N MET A 114 -16.13 -4.09 -6.52
CA MET A 114 -16.32 -2.72 -6.04
C MET A 114 -16.65 -2.67 -4.54
N HIS A 115 -17.41 -3.64 -4.01
CA HIS A 115 -17.68 -3.72 -2.58
C HIS A 115 -16.43 -4.09 -1.77
N ALA A 116 -15.68 -5.12 -2.20
CA ALA A 116 -14.41 -5.47 -1.55
C ALA A 116 -13.40 -4.31 -1.63
N ALA A 117 -13.35 -3.58 -2.75
CA ALA A 117 -12.51 -2.42 -2.91
C ALA A 117 -12.91 -1.26 -1.97
N LEU A 118 -14.21 -0.98 -1.84
CA LEU A 118 -14.70 0.07 -0.97
C LEU A 118 -14.30 -0.19 0.49
N GLU A 119 -14.54 -1.41 0.99
CA GLU A 119 -14.20 -1.80 2.35
C GLU A 119 -12.67 -1.71 2.60
N ALA A 120 -11.86 -2.20 1.64
CA ALA A 120 -10.41 -2.08 1.73
C ALA A 120 -9.95 -0.62 1.77
N LEU A 121 -10.56 0.25 0.95
CA LEU A 121 -10.21 1.66 0.90
C LEU A 121 -10.67 2.43 2.13
N GLU A 122 -11.81 2.09 2.73
CA GLU A 122 -12.25 2.69 3.98
C GLU A 122 -11.31 2.35 5.14
N GLY A 123 -10.82 1.11 5.19
CA GLY A 123 -9.80 0.69 6.16
C GLY A 123 -8.45 1.41 5.97
N PHE A 124 -8.02 1.57 4.71
CA PHE A 124 -6.75 2.22 4.39
C PHE A 124 -6.81 3.75 4.50
N LEU A 125 -7.88 4.39 4.00
CA LEU A 125 -8.05 5.85 3.88
C LEU A 125 -8.79 6.52 5.05
N SER A 126 -8.90 5.87 6.22
CA SER A 126 -9.70 6.29 7.38
C SER A 126 -9.99 7.81 7.52
N VAL A 127 -11.26 8.14 7.76
CA VAL A 127 -11.83 9.50 7.75
C VAL A 127 -11.04 10.49 8.61
N GLY A 128 -10.83 11.71 8.09
CA GLY A 128 -10.19 12.81 8.82
C GLY A 128 -8.68 12.96 8.56
N MET A 129 -8.14 12.25 7.57
CA MET A 129 -6.75 12.39 7.17
C MET A 129 -6.43 13.80 6.63
N LEU A 130 -5.41 14.42 7.22
CA LEU A 130 -4.75 15.62 6.70
C LEU A 130 -3.78 15.31 5.55
N GLU A 131 -3.65 14.04 5.17
CA GLU A 131 -2.49 13.52 4.46
C GLU A 131 -2.34 14.05 3.03
N ALA A 132 -1.12 14.40 2.66
CA ALA A 132 -0.81 15.07 1.41
C ALA A 132 -0.57 14.07 0.27
N SER A 133 0.06 12.92 0.55
CA SER A 133 0.45 11.93 -0.46
C SER A 133 0.32 10.49 0.02
N VAL A 134 0.08 9.59 -0.91
CA VAL A 134 0.01 8.14 -0.69
C VAL A 134 0.85 7.41 -1.71
N GLY A 135 1.48 6.32 -1.28
CA GLY A 135 2.01 5.26 -2.14
C GLY A 135 1.56 3.91 -1.60
N ALA A 136 0.82 3.15 -2.40
CA ALA A 136 0.25 1.88 -1.95
C ALA A 136 0.33 0.80 -3.02
N LYS A 137 0.53 -0.45 -2.57
CA LYS A 137 0.31 -1.66 -3.33
C LYS A 137 -1.11 -2.17 -3.06
N ILE A 138 -1.83 -2.44 -4.14
CA ILE A 138 -3.15 -3.06 -4.13
C ILE A 138 -2.99 -4.47 -4.65
N ALA A 139 -3.42 -5.46 -3.88
CA ALA A 139 -3.48 -6.86 -4.30
C ALA A 139 -4.93 -7.34 -4.34
N ILE A 140 -5.26 -8.10 -5.38
CA ILE A 140 -6.60 -8.60 -5.61
C ILE A 140 -6.48 -10.09 -5.86
N VAL A 141 -7.20 -10.90 -5.07
CA VAL A 141 -7.19 -12.36 -5.16
C VAL A 141 -8.62 -12.84 -5.27
N ARG A 142 -8.87 -13.76 -6.20
CA ARG A 142 -10.16 -14.39 -6.42
C ARG A 142 -10.02 -15.90 -6.48
N ASN A 143 -10.91 -16.61 -5.79
CA ASN A 143 -11.17 -18.03 -5.99
C ASN A 143 -12.61 -18.26 -6.49
N SER A 144 -13.13 -19.47 -6.35
CA SER A 144 -14.46 -19.81 -6.86
C SER A 144 -15.62 -19.14 -6.12
N ARG A 145 -15.41 -18.69 -4.86
CA ARG A 145 -16.45 -18.13 -3.99
C ARG A 145 -16.19 -16.71 -3.53
N TRP A 146 -14.94 -16.33 -3.43
CA TRP A 146 -14.51 -15.08 -2.79
C TRP A 146 -13.64 -14.24 -3.72
N ILE A 147 -13.81 -12.94 -3.64
CA ILE A 147 -12.86 -11.93 -4.11
C ILE A 147 -12.40 -11.08 -2.93
N SER A 148 -11.11 -10.80 -2.87
CA SER A 148 -10.51 -10.01 -1.80
C SER A 148 -9.62 -8.94 -2.39
N VAL A 149 -9.70 -7.74 -1.83
CA VAL A 149 -8.86 -6.59 -2.16
C VAL A 149 -8.09 -6.21 -0.90
N ALA A 150 -6.77 -6.20 -0.97
CA ALA A 150 -5.92 -5.68 0.08
C ALA A 150 -5.16 -4.46 -0.44
N VAL A 151 -5.01 -3.45 0.42
CA VAL A 151 -4.20 -2.26 0.18
C VAL A 151 -3.18 -2.19 1.30
N MET A 152 -1.90 -2.07 0.95
CA MET A 152 -0.80 -1.89 1.91
C MET A 152 0.13 -0.81 1.39
N GLY A 153 0.57 0.10 2.24
CA GLY A 153 1.58 1.09 1.89
C GLY A 153 1.59 2.28 2.81
N ASP A 154 2.30 3.32 2.38
CA ASP A 154 2.52 4.52 3.17
C ASP A 154 1.52 5.60 2.81
N THR A 155 1.03 6.25 3.85
CA THR A 155 0.35 7.52 3.74
C THR A 155 1.22 8.56 4.43
N ALA A 156 1.38 9.75 3.83
CA ALA A 156 2.22 10.82 4.36
C ALA A 156 1.51 12.19 4.34
N TYR A 157 1.59 12.91 5.45
CA TYR A 157 1.29 14.34 5.50
C TYR A 157 2.47 15.21 5.05
N HIS A 158 3.67 14.81 5.46
CA HIS A 158 4.94 15.48 5.20
C HIS A 158 6.04 14.42 5.13
N ALA A 159 7.21 14.72 4.55
CA ALA A 159 8.28 13.73 4.34
C ALA A 159 8.70 12.97 5.62
N VAL A 160 8.60 13.60 6.79
CA VAL A 160 8.92 13.02 8.11
C VAL A 160 7.71 12.47 8.87
N ALA A 161 6.50 12.70 8.36
CA ALA A 161 5.24 12.25 8.96
C ALA A 161 4.53 11.32 7.96
N HIS A 162 5.09 10.12 7.82
CA HIS A 162 4.52 9.02 7.07
C HIS A 162 4.44 7.78 7.94
N HIS A 163 3.46 6.93 7.68
CA HIS A 163 3.32 5.65 8.36
C HIS A 163 2.61 4.65 7.45
N GLU A 164 2.94 3.38 7.67
CA GLU A 164 2.30 2.27 6.97
C GLU A 164 0.84 2.16 7.41
N ARG A 165 0.00 1.81 6.45
CA ARG A 165 -1.41 1.49 6.64
C ARG A 165 -1.76 0.27 5.82
N CYS A 166 -2.79 -0.43 6.29
CA CYS A 166 -3.41 -1.50 5.54
C CYS A 166 -4.92 -1.37 5.52
N GLY A 167 -5.54 -1.88 4.47
CA GLY A 167 -6.98 -2.12 4.39
C GLY A 167 -7.26 -3.44 3.68
N LEU A 168 -8.33 -4.12 4.08
CA LEU A 168 -8.76 -5.38 3.49
C LEU A 168 -10.28 -5.35 3.34
N GLY A 169 -10.76 -5.77 2.17
CA GLY A 169 -12.17 -6.05 1.95
C GLY A 169 -12.35 -7.40 1.27
N VAL A 170 -13.42 -8.12 1.64
CA VAL A 170 -13.69 -9.48 1.16
C VAL A 170 -15.16 -9.59 0.81
N MET A 171 -15.46 -10.10 -0.39
CA MET A 171 -16.83 -10.21 -0.88
C MET A 171 -17.07 -11.54 -1.60
N HIS A 172 -18.29 -12.06 -1.48
CA HIS A 172 -18.71 -13.22 -2.27
C HIS A 172 -18.87 -12.82 -3.75
N ILE A 173 -18.46 -13.69 -4.69
CA ILE A 173 -18.49 -13.41 -6.15
C ILE A 173 -19.29 -14.44 -6.96
#